data_AF-S7PYZ9-F1
#
_entry.id   AF-S7PYZ9-F1
#
_cell.length_a   1.000
_cell.length_b   1.000
_cell.length_c   1.000
_cell.angle_alpha   90.00
_cell.angle_beta   90.00
_cell.angle_gamma   90.00
#
_symmetry.space_group_name_H-M   'P 1'
#
loop_
_entity.id
_entity.type
_entity.pdbx_description
1 polymer ?
#
loop_
_entity_poly.entity_id
_entity_poly.type
_entity_poly.pdbx_seq_one_letter_code
_entity_poly.pdbx_strand_id
1 'polypeptide(L)'
;LTMDDLGTLYGQNWLNDPVMNMYGDLVMDTVPEKVHFFNSFFYDKLRTKGYDGVKRLTKSVDIFNKELLLIPIHLEVHWSLISVDVRRRTITYFDSQRTLNCRCPKHIAKHLQAEAVKKDRLDFHQGWKAYFKMNMARQNNDSDCGAFVLQSCKHLALSQPFSFTRQDMPKLHRQIDKELCHCKLTV
;
A
#
# COMPACT_ATOMS: atom_id res chain seq x y z
N LEU A 1 0.28 -17.94 5.95
CA LEU A 1 0.07 -18.18 4.50
C LEU A 1 -0.03 -19.68 4.27
N THR A 2 -0.91 -20.09 3.37
CA THR A 2 -0.99 -21.46 2.86
C THR A 2 -0.06 -21.64 1.65
N MET A 3 0.15 -22.88 1.21
CA MET A 3 0.88 -23.14 -0.03
C MET A 3 0.15 -22.58 -1.26
N ASP A 4 -1.18 -22.55 -1.25
CA ASP A 4 -1.99 -21.96 -2.32
C ASP A 4 -1.79 -20.44 -2.43
N ASP A 5 -1.68 -19.76 -1.28
CA ASP A 5 -1.36 -18.33 -1.24
C ASP A 5 0.00 -18.06 -1.87
N LEU A 6 1.03 -18.82 -1.48
CA LEU A 6 2.38 -18.70 -2.06
C LEU A 6 2.38 -19.07 -3.55
N GLY A 7 1.51 -19.99 -3.98
CA GLY A 7 1.28 -20.34 -5.38
C GLY A 7 0.95 -19.15 -6.28
N THR A 8 0.40 -18.07 -5.71
CA THR A 8 0.10 -16.83 -6.46
C THR A 8 1.33 -16.05 -6.91
N LEU A 9 2.52 -16.31 -6.32
CA LEU A 9 3.79 -15.69 -6.71
C LEU A 9 4.47 -16.38 -7.90
N TYR A 10 3.90 -17.47 -8.41
CA TYR A 10 4.46 -18.26 -9.49
C TYR A 10 3.70 -18.03 -10.80
N GLY A 11 4.43 -18.00 -11.91
CA GLY A 11 3.85 -17.87 -13.25
C GLY A 11 3.22 -16.50 -13.50
N GLN A 12 2.02 -16.50 -14.08
CA GLN A 12 1.23 -15.29 -14.38
C GLN A 12 0.01 -15.17 -13.46
N ASN A 13 0.10 -15.75 -12.25
CA ASN A 13 -0.96 -15.66 -11.26
C ASN A 13 -1.06 -14.25 -10.66
N TRP A 14 -2.24 -13.90 -10.18
CA TRP A 14 -2.47 -12.64 -9.48
C TRP A 14 -2.25 -12.83 -7.99
N LEU A 15 -1.48 -11.91 -7.38
CA LEU A 15 -1.31 -11.93 -5.93
C LEU A 15 -2.66 -11.74 -5.25
N ASN A 16 -2.87 -12.51 -4.18
CA ASN A 16 -4.10 -12.46 -3.40
C ASN A 16 -3.94 -11.59 -2.14
N ASP A 17 -5.07 -11.34 -1.47
CA ASP A 17 -5.10 -10.54 -0.24
C ASP A 17 -4.20 -11.10 0.88
N PRO A 18 -4.16 -12.41 1.18
CA PRO A 18 -3.23 -12.97 2.16
C PRO A 18 -1.77 -12.61 1.91
N VAL A 19 -1.27 -12.76 0.67
CA VAL A 19 0.11 -12.39 0.31
C VAL A 19 0.34 -10.90 0.50
N MET A 20 -0.58 -10.06 0.01
CA MET A 20 -0.48 -8.60 0.13
C MET A 20 -0.40 -8.15 1.60
N ASN A 21 -1.28 -8.69 2.45
CA ASN A 21 -1.37 -8.33 3.86
C ASN A 21 -0.17 -8.81 4.66
N MET A 22 0.25 -10.07 4.46
CA MET A 22 1.40 -10.63 5.17
C MET A 22 2.69 -9.86 4.83
N TYR A 23 2.91 -9.55 3.54
CA TYR A 23 4.06 -8.73 3.17
C TYR A 23 3.99 -7.32 3.77
N GLY A 24 2.78 -6.74 3.86
CA GLY A 24 2.55 -5.49 4.56
C GLY A 24 2.95 -5.53 6.05
N ASP A 25 2.66 -6.64 6.73
CA ASP A 25 3.11 -6.89 8.11
C ASP A 25 4.64 -6.97 8.18
N LEU A 26 5.32 -7.67 7.27
CA LEU A 26 6.80 -7.69 7.22
C LEU A 26 7.41 -6.29 7.04
N VAL A 27 6.77 -5.44 6.23
CA VAL A 27 7.19 -4.04 6.05
C VAL A 27 7.04 -3.26 7.36
N MET A 28 5.92 -3.43 8.07
CA MET A 28 5.71 -2.81 9.38
C MET A 28 6.71 -3.33 10.43
N ASP A 29 6.98 -4.63 10.48
CA ASP A 29 7.93 -5.22 11.43
C ASP A 29 9.36 -4.75 11.19
N THR A 30 9.72 -4.44 9.93
CA THR A 30 11.05 -3.95 9.58
C THR A 30 11.26 -2.48 9.97
N VAL A 31 10.22 -1.63 9.88
CA VAL A 31 10.27 -0.20 10.19
C VAL A 31 9.05 0.28 11.00
N PRO A 32 8.84 -0.27 12.22
CA PRO A 32 7.56 -0.16 12.94
C PRO A 32 7.20 1.26 13.35
N GLU A 33 8.19 2.09 13.67
CA GLU A 33 7.96 3.49 14.04
C GLU A 33 7.64 4.38 12.83
N LYS A 34 8.07 3.97 11.63
CA LYS A 34 8.00 4.79 10.43
C LYS A 34 6.73 4.58 9.63
N VAL A 35 6.33 3.31 9.47
CA VAL A 35 5.29 2.92 8.51
C VAL A 35 4.07 2.35 9.22
N HIS A 36 2.89 2.70 8.74
CA HIS A 36 1.70 1.90 8.97
C HIS A 36 1.14 1.40 7.64
N PHE A 37 1.02 0.09 7.52
CA PHE A 37 0.43 -0.58 6.37
C PHE A 37 -1.02 -0.95 6.70
N PHE A 38 -1.96 -0.50 5.87
CA PHE A 38 -3.36 -0.88 5.99
C PHE A 38 -3.60 -2.21 5.29
N ASN A 39 -4.47 -3.05 5.86
CA ASN A 39 -4.88 -4.25 5.15
C ASN A 39 -5.62 -3.92 3.84
N SER A 40 -5.58 -4.84 2.88
CA SER A 40 -6.18 -4.71 1.55
C SER A 40 -7.67 -4.44 1.55
N PHE A 41 -8.38 -4.84 2.61
CA PHE A 41 -9.82 -4.62 2.74
C PHE A 41 -10.19 -3.21 3.22
N PHE A 42 -9.21 -2.41 3.67
CA PHE A 42 -9.46 -1.08 4.22
C PHE A 42 -10.16 -0.17 3.22
N TYR A 43 -9.60 -0.05 2.01
CA TYR A 43 -10.09 0.93 1.04
C TYR A 43 -11.49 0.56 0.52
N ASP A 44 -11.75 -0.72 0.29
CA ASP A 44 -13.07 -1.16 -0.15
C ASP A 44 -14.14 -0.87 0.91
N LYS A 45 -13.85 -1.14 2.20
CA LYS A 45 -14.72 -0.77 3.32
C LYS A 45 -14.91 0.74 3.42
N LEU A 46 -13.86 1.54 3.25
CA LEU A 46 -13.94 2.99 3.29
C LEU A 46 -14.83 3.53 2.16
N ARG A 47 -14.69 2.99 0.95
CA ARG A 47 -15.48 3.38 -0.22
C ARG A 47 -16.96 3.04 -0.07
N THR A 48 -17.27 1.87 0.48
CA THR A 48 -18.63 1.32 0.55
C THR A 48 -19.39 1.75 1.80
N LYS A 49 -18.71 1.88 2.94
CA LYS A 49 -19.32 2.17 4.25
C LYS A 49 -18.88 3.49 4.86
N GLY A 50 -18.03 4.26 4.16
CA GLY A 50 -17.49 5.51 4.66
C GLY A 50 -16.59 5.33 5.89
N TYR A 51 -16.35 6.44 6.59
CA TYR A 51 -15.50 6.47 7.78
C TYR A 51 -15.99 5.55 8.90
N ASP A 52 -17.30 5.45 9.10
CA ASP A 52 -17.90 4.60 10.14
C ASP A 52 -17.56 3.11 9.99
N GLY A 53 -17.37 2.64 8.75
CA GLY A 53 -16.96 1.27 8.46
C GLY A 53 -15.51 0.95 8.81
N VAL A 54 -14.64 1.97 8.91
CA VAL A 54 -13.19 1.80 9.08
C VAL A 54 -12.62 2.41 10.36
N LYS A 55 -13.36 3.27 11.07
CA LYS A 55 -12.90 3.97 12.30
C LYS A 55 -12.37 3.08 13.42
N ARG A 56 -12.68 1.78 13.41
CA ARG A 56 -12.17 0.80 14.38
C ARG A 56 -10.82 0.20 13.98
N LEU A 57 -10.45 0.25 12.70
CA LEU A 57 -9.22 -0.36 12.18
C LEU A 57 -7.97 0.35 12.72
N THR A 58 -8.08 1.64 13.03
CA THR A 58 -7.02 2.47 13.61
C THR A 58 -7.25 2.71 15.11
N LYS A 59 -8.07 1.92 15.81
CA LYS A 59 -8.41 2.19 17.23
C LYS A 59 -7.17 2.22 18.13
N SER A 60 -6.25 1.26 17.94
CA SER A 60 -5.05 1.07 18.76
C SER A 60 -3.80 1.78 18.24
N VAL A 61 -3.89 2.49 17.11
CA VAL A 61 -2.75 3.19 16.50
C VAL A 61 -3.11 4.65 16.25
N ASP A 62 -2.17 5.55 16.50
CA ASP A 62 -2.24 6.92 16.00
C ASP A 62 -1.44 7.00 14.69
N ILE A 63 -2.16 6.98 13.57
CA ILE A 63 -1.55 7.01 12.23
C ILE A 63 -0.83 8.34 11.95
N PHE A 64 -1.13 9.42 12.68
CA PHE A 64 -0.48 10.72 12.51
C PHE A 64 0.91 10.78 13.17
N ASN A 65 1.28 9.76 13.96
CA ASN A 65 2.63 9.62 14.51
C ASN A 65 3.57 8.87 13.56
N LYS A 66 3.05 8.32 12.46
CA LYS A 66 3.85 7.63 11.44
C LYS A 66 4.40 8.63 10.43
N GLU A 67 5.49 8.27 9.77
CA GLU A 67 6.00 9.05 8.64
C GLU A 67 5.23 8.75 7.37
N LEU A 68 4.90 7.48 7.17
CA LEU A 68 4.30 6.98 5.95
C LEU A 68 3.12 6.04 6.23
N LEU A 69 2.01 6.26 5.53
CA LEU A 69 0.92 5.29 5.45
C LEU A 69 0.94 4.61 4.08
N LEU A 70 0.86 3.30 4.05
CA LEU A 70 0.80 2.50 2.85
C LEU A 70 -0.56 1.82 2.78
N ILE A 71 -1.30 2.06 1.71
CA ILE A 71 -2.68 1.60 1.55
C ILE A 71 -2.79 0.86 0.21
N PRO A 72 -2.69 -0.47 0.21
CA PRO A 72 -2.96 -1.25 -1.00
C PRO A 72 -4.42 -1.07 -1.40
N ILE A 73 -4.63 -0.93 -2.71
CA ILE A 73 -5.94 -0.70 -3.31
C ILE A 73 -6.23 -1.88 -4.23
N HIS A 74 -7.18 -2.72 -3.81
CA HIS A 74 -7.69 -3.81 -4.64
C HIS A 74 -9.01 -3.36 -5.26
N LEU A 75 -9.05 -3.18 -6.58
CA LEU A 75 -10.28 -2.87 -7.30
C LEU A 75 -10.42 -3.83 -8.48
N GLU A 76 -11.51 -4.60 -8.46
CA GLU A 76 -11.83 -5.61 -9.47
C GLU A 76 -10.68 -6.61 -9.66
N VAL A 77 -9.86 -6.41 -10.68
CA VAL A 77 -8.77 -7.30 -11.09
C VAL A 77 -7.40 -6.60 -11.06
N HIS A 78 -7.29 -5.52 -10.30
CA HIS A 78 -6.08 -4.68 -10.30
C HIS A 78 -5.66 -4.24 -8.91
N TRP A 79 -4.35 -4.32 -8.68
CA TRP A 79 -3.68 -3.80 -7.49
C TRP A 79 -3.01 -2.46 -7.80
N SER A 80 -3.31 -1.46 -6.99
CA SER A 80 -2.59 -0.19 -6.96
C SER A 80 -2.27 0.21 -5.52
N LEU A 81 -1.57 1.34 -5.34
CA LEU A 81 -1.11 1.78 -4.03
C LEU A 81 -1.36 3.25 -3.81
N ILE A 82 -1.86 3.61 -2.62
CA ILE A 82 -1.73 4.96 -2.08
C ILE A 82 -0.59 4.97 -1.08
N SER A 83 0.31 5.96 -1.20
CA SER A 83 1.20 6.36 -0.11
C SER A 83 0.76 7.70 0.47
N VAL A 84 0.79 7.84 1.79
CA VAL A 84 0.55 9.11 2.47
C VAL A 84 1.82 9.48 3.22
N ASP A 85 2.50 10.53 2.78
CA ASP A 85 3.53 11.19 3.58
C ASP A 85 2.83 12.11 4.57
N VAL A 86 2.87 11.73 5.85
CA VAL A 86 2.12 12.40 6.91
C VAL A 86 2.69 13.79 7.18
N ARG A 87 4.02 13.90 7.26
CA ARG A 87 4.70 15.19 7.55
C ARG A 87 4.49 16.20 6.43
N ARG A 88 4.61 15.77 5.17
CA ARG A 88 4.44 16.65 4.00
C ARG A 88 2.98 16.83 3.59
N ARG A 89 2.06 16.07 4.20
CA ARG A 89 0.63 16.03 3.89
C ARG A 89 0.37 15.72 2.41
N THR A 90 1.09 14.75 1.86
CA THR A 90 0.96 14.38 0.45
C THR A 90 0.43 12.97 0.29
N ILE A 91 -0.62 12.83 -0.51
CA ILE A 91 -1.24 11.56 -0.90
C ILE A 91 -0.80 11.27 -2.34
N THR A 92 -0.08 10.18 -2.56
CA THR A 92 0.42 9.81 -3.89
C THR A 92 -0.18 8.49 -4.33
N TYR A 93 -0.80 8.47 -5.51
CA TYR A 93 -1.33 7.25 -6.14
C TYR A 93 -0.28 6.65 -7.10
N PHE A 94 0.00 5.36 -6.91
CA PHE A 94 0.93 4.57 -7.71
C PHE A 94 0.14 3.49 -8.44
N ASP A 95 0.36 3.40 -9.75
CA ASP A 95 -0.33 2.45 -10.61
C ASP A 95 0.58 2.05 -11.76
N SER A 96 0.99 0.78 -11.77
CA SER A 96 1.87 0.20 -12.78
C SER A 96 1.19 0.06 -14.15
N GLN A 97 -0.14 0.12 -14.23
CA GLN A 97 -0.89 0.22 -15.50
C GLN A 97 -1.16 1.68 -15.91
N ARG A 98 -0.82 2.65 -15.05
CA ARG A 98 -1.02 4.10 -15.25
C ARG A 98 -2.48 4.50 -15.41
N THR A 99 -3.38 3.80 -14.72
CA THR A 99 -4.78 4.26 -14.62
C THR A 99 -4.88 5.49 -13.71
N LEU A 100 -5.92 6.30 -13.90
CA LEU A 100 -6.17 7.48 -13.09
C LEU A 100 -7.46 7.30 -12.28
N ASN A 101 -7.31 6.99 -10.98
CA ASN A 101 -8.42 6.95 -10.06
C ASN A 101 -8.48 8.22 -9.18
N CYS A 102 -9.03 9.31 -9.74
CA CYS A 102 -9.15 10.59 -9.04
C CYS A 102 -10.06 10.59 -7.81
N ARG A 103 -10.86 9.54 -7.62
CA ARG A 103 -11.72 9.38 -6.43
C ARG A 103 -10.92 8.84 -5.26
N CYS A 104 -9.95 7.96 -5.50
CA CYS A 104 -9.18 7.30 -4.45
C CYS A 104 -8.46 8.28 -3.51
N PRO A 105 -7.60 9.21 -3.98
CA PRO A 105 -6.97 10.20 -3.10
C PRO A 105 -7.98 11.09 -2.35
N LYS A 106 -9.15 11.38 -2.94
CA LYS A 106 -10.21 12.17 -2.29
C LYS A 106 -10.86 11.41 -1.13
N HIS A 107 -11.09 10.10 -1.29
CA HIS A 107 -11.60 9.25 -0.20
C HIS A 107 -10.58 9.18 0.95
N ILE A 108 -9.29 9.00 0.63
CA ILE A 108 -8.22 8.97 1.63
C ILE A 108 -8.12 10.31 2.37
N ALA A 109 -8.17 11.45 1.67
CA ALA A 109 -8.17 12.76 2.30
C ALA A 109 -9.36 12.96 3.27
N LYS A 110 -10.56 12.52 2.88
CA LYS A 110 -11.74 12.56 3.76
C LYS A 110 -11.59 11.64 4.98
N HIS A 111 -10.98 10.47 4.81
CA HIS A 111 -10.67 9.58 5.92
C HIS A 111 -9.70 10.25 6.91
N LEU A 112 -8.60 10.83 6.41
CA LEU A 112 -7.61 11.53 7.25
C LEU A 112 -8.24 12.71 7.99
N GLN A 113 -9.14 13.47 7.35
CA GLN A 113 -9.93 14.52 8.00
C GLN A 113 -10.76 14.00 9.17
N ALA A 114 -11.53 12.93 8.94
CA ALA A 114 -12.38 12.35 9.97
C ALA A 114 -11.58 11.73 11.12
N GLU A 115 -10.47 11.06 10.79
CA GLU A 115 -9.56 10.47 11.78
C GLU A 115 -8.88 11.56 12.63
N ALA A 116 -8.47 12.68 12.02
CA ALA A 116 -7.89 13.82 12.72
C ALA A 116 -8.86 14.39 13.78
N VAL A 117 -10.14 14.55 13.44
CA VAL A 117 -11.16 14.96 14.41
C VAL A 117 -11.35 13.90 15.49
N LYS A 118 -11.40 12.62 15.12
CA LYS A 118 -11.63 11.51 16.06
C LYS A 118 -10.51 11.35 17.09
N LYS A 119 -9.28 11.67 16.71
CA LYS A 119 -8.06 11.50 17.52
C LYS A 119 -7.56 12.81 18.15
N ASP A 120 -8.31 13.89 18.00
CA ASP A 120 -7.92 15.24 18.46
C ASP A 120 -6.58 15.72 17.88
N ARG A 121 -6.36 15.42 16.59
CA ARG A 121 -5.17 15.77 15.79
C ARG A 121 -5.54 16.81 14.72
N LEU A 122 -6.19 17.90 15.15
CA LEU A 122 -6.74 18.92 14.24
C LEU A 122 -5.68 19.60 13.37
N ASP A 123 -4.41 19.54 13.76
CA ASP A 123 -3.28 19.96 12.94
C ASP A 123 -3.23 19.21 11.59
N PHE A 124 -3.72 17.97 11.51
CA PHE A 124 -3.83 17.17 10.28
C PHE A 124 -5.18 17.24 9.58
N HIS A 125 -6.11 18.09 10.03
CA HIS A 125 -7.43 18.20 9.41
C HIS A 125 -7.37 18.74 7.97
N GLN A 126 -6.43 19.64 7.65
CA GLN A 126 -6.34 20.27 6.32
C GLN A 126 -4.92 20.24 5.72
N GLY A 127 -4.81 20.65 4.46
CA GLY A 127 -3.52 20.80 3.75
C GLY A 127 -3.07 19.57 2.95
N TRP A 128 -3.90 18.53 2.85
CA TRP A 128 -3.59 17.32 2.08
C TRP A 128 -3.58 17.61 0.56
N LYS A 129 -2.46 17.30 -0.09
CA LYS A 129 -2.28 17.44 -1.55
C LYS A 129 -2.19 16.07 -2.21
N ALA A 130 -2.88 15.89 -3.33
CA ALA A 130 -2.90 14.63 -4.06
C ALA A 130 -2.02 14.68 -5.33
N TYR A 131 -1.28 13.61 -5.59
CA TYR A 131 -0.40 13.43 -6.74
C TYR A 131 -0.60 12.07 -7.38
N PHE A 132 -0.27 11.96 -8.66
CA PHE A 132 -0.18 10.70 -9.40
C PHE A 132 1.27 10.44 -9.78
N LYS A 133 1.80 9.29 -9.41
CA LYS A 133 3.17 8.91 -9.78
C LYS A 133 3.19 8.39 -11.22
N MET A 134 3.32 9.32 -12.18
CA MET A 134 3.32 8.97 -13.62
C MET A 134 4.67 8.41 -14.11
N ASN A 135 5.77 8.84 -13.50
CA ASN A 135 7.14 8.44 -13.86
C ASN A 135 7.58 7.19 -13.09
N MET A 136 6.78 6.13 -13.14
CA MET A 136 7.15 4.81 -12.62
C MET A 136 7.24 3.79 -13.74
N ALA A 137 7.97 2.70 -13.48
CA ALA A 137 8.03 1.56 -14.37
C ALA A 137 6.62 1.02 -14.63
N ARG A 138 6.29 0.84 -15.91
CA ARG A 138 4.97 0.35 -16.36
C ARG A 138 5.02 -1.16 -16.52
N GLN A 139 3.99 -1.86 -16.05
CA GLN A 139 3.82 -3.28 -16.36
C GLN A 139 3.42 -3.48 -17.84
N ASN A 140 3.69 -4.66 -18.37
CA ASN A 140 3.33 -5.06 -19.75
C ASN A 140 2.53 -6.36 -19.81
N ASN A 141 2.05 -6.83 -18.67
CA ASN A 141 1.12 -7.95 -18.50
C ASN A 141 0.04 -7.50 -17.51
N ASP A 142 -0.91 -8.38 -17.20
CA ASP A 142 -2.01 -8.07 -16.27
C ASP A 142 -1.79 -8.65 -14.87
N SER A 143 -0.72 -9.43 -14.64
CA SER A 143 -0.50 -10.18 -13.41
C SER A 143 0.44 -9.53 -12.39
N ASP A 144 1.39 -8.70 -12.84
CA ASP A 144 2.45 -8.19 -11.97
C ASP A 144 2.02 -7.01 -11.07
N CYS A 145 0.80 -6.49 -11.23
CA CYS A 145 0.34 -5.29 -10.50
C CYS A 145 0.54 -5.42 -8.98
N GLY A 146 0.26 -6.59 -8.40
CA GLY A 146 0.50 -6.86 -6.98
C GLY A 146 1.99 -6.80 -6.61
N ALA A 147 2.88 -7.37 -7.42
CA ALA A 147 4.31 -7.34 -7.17
C ALA A 147 4.87 -5.91 -7.27
N PHE A 148 4.40 -5.10 -8.23
CA PHE A 148 4.73 -3.68 -8.32
C PHE A 148 4.31 -2.90 -7.08
N VAL A 149 3.14 -3.20 -6.49
CA VAL A 149 2.68 -2.62 -5.23
C VAL A 149 3.62 -3.01 -4.09
N LEU A 150 3.91 -4.29 -3.90
CA LEU A 150 4.78 -4.77 -2.81
C LEU A 150 6.20 -4.18 -2.89
N GLN A 151 6.75 -4.10 -4.10
CA GLN A 151 8.07 -3.50 -4.31
C GLN A 151 8.05 -1.99 -4.07
N SER A 152 6.97 -1.31 -4.45
CA SER A 152 6.81 0.12 -4.17
C SER A 152 6.72 0.37 -2.67
N CYS A 153 5.95 -0.44 -1.93
CA CYS A 153 5.86 -0.40 -0.47
C CYS A 153 7.23 -0.56 0.19
N LYS A 154 8.00 -1.57 -0.23
CA LYS A 154 9.36 -1.83 0.26
C LYS A 154 10.29 -0.63 0.05
N HIS A 155 10.36 -0.11 -1.18
CA HIS A 155 11.26 1.01 -1.50
C HIS A 155 10.88 2.28 -0.73
N LEU A 156 9.58 2.59 -0.62
CA LEU A 156 9.12 3.72 0.18
C LEU A 156 9.45 3.55 1.67
N ALA A 157 9.18 2.37 2.22
CA ALA A 157 9.46 2.06 3.63
C ALA A 157 10.95 2.19 3.97
N LEU A 158 11.83 1.71 3.09
CA LEU A 158 13.29 1.75 3.26
C LEU A 158 13.94 3.07 2.77
N SER A 159 13.14 4.05 2.32
CA SER A 159 13.66 5.30 1.71
C SER A 159 14.60 5.04 0.51
N GLN A 160 14.38 3.98 -0.24
CA GLN A 160 15.18 3.61 -1.41
C GLN A 160 14.54 4.18 -2.70
N PRO A 161 15.36 4.57 -3.70
CA PRO A 161 14.84 4.99 -5.00
C PRO A 161 14.20 3.80 -5.74
N PHE A 162 13.12 4.04 -6.49
CA PHE A 162 12.52 3.01 -7.35
C PHE A 162 13.49 2.62 -8.47
N SER A 163 14.28 1.56 -8.26
CA SER A 163 15.32 1.08 -9.18
C SER A 163 14.93 -0.19 -9.94
N PHE A 164 13.69 -0.65 -9.80
CA PHE A 164 13.19 -1.86 -10.46
C PHE A 164 12.35 -1.55 -11.70
N THR A 165 12.35 -2.51 -12.62
CA THR A 165 11.60 -2.44 -13.87
C THR A 165 10.81 -3.73 -14.09
N ARG A 166 10.02 -3.78 -15.17
CA ARG A 166 9.32 -5.01 -15.59
C ARG A 166 10.27 -6.21 -15.81
N GLN A 167 11.51 -5.97 -16.21
CA GLN A 167 12.48 -7.05 -16.48
C GLN A 167 12.90 -7.78 -15.20
N ASP A 168 12.72 -7.12 -14.06
CA ASP A 168 13.10 -7.65 -12.75
C ASP A 168 11.99 -8.49 -12.11
N MET A 169 10.74 -8.41 -12.62
CA MET A 169 9.57 -9.07 -12.01
C MET A 169 9.80 -10.56 -11.72
N PRO A 170 10.36 -11.40 -12.63
CA PRO A 170 10.60 -12.81 -12.30
C PRO A 170 11.56 -13.01 -11.12
N LYS A 171 12.55 -12.12 -10.95
CA LYS A 171 13.45 -12.16 -9.79
C LYS A 171 12.77 -11.65 -8.53
N LEU A 172 11.95 -10.60 -8.65
CA LEU A 172 11.26 -9.96 -7.54
C LEU A 172 10.14 -10.85 -6.97
N HIS A 173 9.43 -11.62 -7.80
CA HIS A 173 8.49 -12.65 -7.33
C HIS A 173 9.18 -13.69 -6.45
N ARG A 174 10.33 -14.23 -6.89
CA ARG A 174 11.14 -15.16 -6.08
C ARG A 174 11.68 -14.53 -4.81
N GLN A 175 12.02 -13.24 -4.86
CA GLN A 175 12.46 -12.51 -3.69
C GLN A 175 11.31 -12.36 -2.68
N ILE A 176 10.12 -11.97 -3.14
CA ILE A 176 8.93 -11.84 -2.28
C ILE A 176 8.61 -13.20 -1.63
N ASP A 177 8.58 -14.28 -2.41
CA ASP A 177 8.38 -15.64 -1.90
C ASP A 177 9.40 -16.00 -0.81
N LYS A 178 10.68 -15.73 -1.05
CA LYS A 178 11.74 -15.95 -0.06
C LYS A 178 11.53 -15.12 1.20
N GLU A 179 11.23 -13.82 1.07
CA GLU A 179 11.00 -12.92 2.20
C GLU A 179 9.80 -13.36 3.04
N LEU A 180 8.73 -13.82 2.39
CA LEU A 180 7.55 -14.37 3.03
C LEU A 180 7.86 -15.69 3.76
N CYS A 181 8.57 -16.62 3.12
CA CYS A 181 8.93 -17.90 3.74
C CYS A 181 9.85 -17.73 4.95
N HIS A 182 10.74 -16.74 4.94
CA HIS A 182 11.66 -16.45 6.06
C HIS A 182 11.08 -15.46 7.08
N CYS A 183 9.86 -14.96 6.86
CA CYS A 183 9.25 -13.88 7.64
C CYS A 183 10.21 -12.70 7.86
N LYS A 184 10.94 -12.30 6.82
CA LYS A 184 11.98 -11.26 6.92
C LYS A 184 12.15 -10.51 5.61
N LEU A 185 11.99 -9.19 5.67
CA LEU A 185 12.27 -8.30 4.55
C LEU A 185 13.79 -8.20 4.30
N THR A 186 14.22 -8.31 3.04
CA THR A 186 15.62 -8.06 2.68
C THR A 186 15.83 -6.55 2.62
N VAL A 187 16.78 -6.01 3.40
CA VAL A 187 17.08 -4.56 3.45
C VAL A 187 18.26 -4.21 2.55
#